data_AF-C9Y694-F1
#
_entry.id   AF-C9Y694-F1
#
_cell.length_a   1.000
_cell.length_b   1.000
_cell.length_c   1.000
_cell.angle_alpha   90.00
_cell.angle_beta   90.00
_cell.angle_gamma   90.00
#
_symmetry.space_group_name_H-M   'P 1'
#
loop_
_entity.id
_entity.type
_entity.pdbx_description
1 polymer ?
#
loop_
_entity_poly.entity_id
_entity_poly.type
_entity_poly.pdbx_seq_one_letter_code
_entity_poly.pdbx_strand_id
1 'polypeptide(L)'
;MQATQIPDFDASAPADLAEDEPSGWRKPFSRVSLFWRTFFLIAILLIGSILAWLQTLRALEFEPRAVQTAQLLASQVNLSRAALVYADGIARISLIKTMKDEEGLRIVPREPGDTFESKDNDAFSRRVVAELGTRLGKGTVVASSMNGQPGLWVSFVIDGDDYWLQTDQAKFNPAGGTTWLIWLLVATVMSLAGAALIAGLINRPLKELSFAASRMREGNFSASQLDEHVNTSEIREVNIGFNRMAQKLAKVEQDRALMLAGISHDLRTPLARLRLETR
;
A
#
# COMPACT_ATOMS: atom_id res chain seq x y z
N MET A 1 26.84 -22.83 -79.44
CA MET A 1 27.44 -24.17 -79.31
C MET A 1 28.26 -24.21 -78.04
N GLN A 2 27.74 -24.80 -76.96
CA GLN A 2 28.38 -25.90 -76.22
C GLN A 2 27.48 -26.27 -75.05
N ALA A 3 27.04 -27.52 -75.09
CA ALA A 3 26.25 -28.21 -74.10
C ALA A 3 27.19 -29.04 -73.23
N THR A 4 26.93 -29.08 -71.92
CA THR A 4 27.44 -30.08 -70.96
C THR A 4 26.82 -29.71 -69.62
N GLN A 5 26.27 -30.57 -68.77
CA GLN A 5 25.90 -31.98 -68.83
C GLN A 5 25.16 -32.23 -67.50
N ILE A 6 24.01 -32.89 -67.55
CA ILE A 6 23.33 -33.41 -66.35
C ILE A 6 24.07 -34.68 -65.92
N PRO A 7 24.24 -34.93 -64.60
CA PRO A 7 24.08 -36.27 -64.10
C PRO A 7 23.01 -36.34 -63.02
N ASP A 8 22.09 -37.25 -63.31
CA ASP A 8 21.13 -37.92 -62.46
C ASP A 8 21.88 -38.70 -61.35
N PHE A 9 21.42 -38.64 -60.10
CA PHE A 9 21.63 -39.75 -59.16
C PHE A 9 20.56 -39.76 -58.07
N ASP A 10 19.92 -40.92 -58.00
CA ASP A 10 18.71 -41.30 -57.30
C ASP A 10 18.89 -41.39 -55.77
N ALA A 11 17.76 -41.31 -55.09
CA ALA A 11 17.54 -41.38 -53.67
C ALA A 11 17.71 -42.80 -53.11
N SER A 12 18.47 -42.94 -52.01
CA SER A 12 18.26 -44.02 -51.03
C SER A 12 18.87 -43.64 -49.66
N ALA A 13 18.04 -43.07 -48.77
CA ALA A 13 17.98 -43.16 -47.28
C ALA A 13 19.24 -43.42 -46.38
N PRO A 14 19.18 -43.18 -45.04
CA PRO A 14 18.50 -42.14 -44.25
C PRO A 14 19.38 -41.50 -43.14
N ALA A 15 18.85 -40.43 -42.53
CA ALA A 15 19.00 -39.97 -41.14
C ALA A 15 20.38 -39.95 -40.45
N ASP A 16 20.84 -38.75 -40.08
CA ASP A 16 21.34 -38.52 -38.72
C ASP A 16 21.11 -37.07 -38.26
N LEU A 17 20.56 -36.98 -37.05
CA LEU A 17 20.22 -35.78 -36.32
C LEU A 17 21.48 -35.20 -35.67
N ALA A 18 21.78 -33.92 -35.93
CA ALA A 18 22.57 -33.12 -35.00
C ALA A 18 22.17 -31.64 -35.15
N GLU A 19 21.37 -31.20 -34.19
CA GLU A 19 21.01 -29.81 -33.93
C GLU A 19 22.25 -29.01 -33.53
N ASP A 20 22.40 -27.78 -34.03
CA ASP A 20 23.14 -26.72 -33.35
C ASP A 20 22.72 -25.35 -33.92
N GLU A 21 21.63 -24.78 -33.39
CA GLU A 21 21.32 -23.35 -33.54
C GLU A 21 21.82 -22.57 -32.31
N PRO A 22 22.47 -21.41 -32.49
CA PRO A 22 23.03 -20.64 -31.38
C PRO A 22 21.92 -19.89 -30.61
N SER A 23 21.82 -20.22 -29.33
CA SER A 23 20.89 -19.61 -28.36
C SER A 23 21.20 -18.12 -28.10
N GLY A 24 20.58 -17.26 -28.90
CA GLY A 24 20.52 -15.82 -28.63
C GLY A 24 19.76 -15.53 -27.33
N TRP A 25 20.49 -15.15 -26.29
CA TRP A 25 19.98 -14.69 -24.99
C TRP A 25 18.99 -13.52 -25.13
N ARG A 26 17.71 -13.81 -25.31
CA ARG A 26 16.63 -12.86 -25.04
C ARG A 26 16.38 -12.84 -23.54
N LYS A 27 16.98 -11.88 -22.84
CA LYS A 27 16.65 -11.56 -21.45
C LYS A 27 15.13 -11.36 -21.33
N PRO A 28 14.41 -12.14 -20.49
CA PRO A 28 12.99 -11.89 -20.29
C PRO A 28 12.87 -10.65 -19.41
N PHE A 29 12.55 -9.51 -20.01
CA PHE A 29 11.93 -8.43 -19.25
C PHE A 29 10.66 -9.00 -18.60
N SER A 30 10.61 -8.95 -17.28
CA SER A 30 9.58 -9.53 -16.43
C SER A 30 8.18 -9.13 -16.91
N ARG A 31 7.46 -10.06 -17.56
CA ARG A 31 6.02 -9.91 -17.80
C ARG A 31 5.29 -10.24 -16.52
N VAL A 32 5.21 -9.25 -15.65
CA VAL A 32 4.28 -9.24 -14.50
C VAL A 32 2.88 -9.53 -15.04
N SER A 33 2.22 -10.58 -14.53
CA SER A 33 0.90 -11.01 -15.03
C SER A 33 -0.14 -9.90 -14.86
N LEU A 34 -1.18 -9.90 -15.70
CA LEU A 34 -2.25 -8.90 -15.67
C LEU A 34 -2.90 -8.82 -14.26
N PHE A 35 -2.88 -9.94 -13.54
CA PHE A 35 -3.22 -10.09 -12.12
C PHE A 35 -2.39 -9.21 -11.16
N TRP A 36 -1.06 -9.26 -11.25
CA TRP A 36 -0.21 -8.39 -10.42
C TRP A 36 -0.37 -6.92 -10.86
N ARG A 37 -0.48 -6.66 -12.16
CA ARG A 37 -0.66 -5.28 -12.64
C ARG A 37 -1.88 -4.59 -12.05
N THR A 38 -3.08 -5.18 -12.11
CA THR A 38 -4.31 -4.54 -11.60
C THR A 38 -4.34 -4.47 -10.08
N PHE A 39 -3.83 -5.50 -9.39
CA PHE A 39 -3.67 -5.51 -7.94
C PHE A 39 -2.80 -4.35 -7.45
N PHE A 40 -1.59 -4.19 -8.00
CA PHE A 40 -0.70 -3.10 -7.60
C PHE A 40 -1.29 -1.74 -7.97
N LEU A 41 -2.00 -1.63 -9.09
CA LEU A 41 -2.60 -0.37 -9.52
C LEU A 41 -3.68 0.11 -8.54
N ILE A 42 -4.59 -0.76 -8.12
CA ILE A 42 -5.66 -0.40 -7.18
C ILE A 42 -5.09 -0.16 -5.78
N ALA A 43 -4.15 -0.99 -5.31
CA ALA A 43 -3.50 -0.82 -4.02
C ALA A 43 -2.75 0.53 -3.97
N ILE A 44 -1.95 0.84 -4.99
CA ILE A 44 -1.22 2.11 -5.09
C ILE A 44 -2.19 3.29 -5.19
N LEU A 45 -3.29 3.17 -5.92
CA LEU A 45 -4.26 4.26 -6.08
C LEU A 45 -5.01 4.56 -4.78
N LEU A 46 -5.42 3.52 -4.03
CA LEU A 46 -6.05 3.70 -2.71
C LEU A 46 -5.06 4.26 -1.68
N ILE A 47 -3.84 3.72 -1.61
CA ILE A 47 -2.79 4.23 -0.72
C ILE A 47 -2.48 5.68 -1.07
N GLY A 48 -2.30 5.98 -2.35
CA GLY A 48 -2.05 7.33 -2.84
C GLY A 48 -3.19 8.30 -2.51
N SER A 49 -4.44 7.88 -2.65
CA SER A 49 -5.61 8.68 -2.29
C SER A 49 -5.69 8.96 -0.79
N ILE A 50 -5.43 7.96 0.05
CA ILE A 50 -5.43 8.12 1.50
C ILE A 50 -4.28 9.03 1.95
N LEU A 51 -3.08 8.83 1.38
CA LEU A 51 -1.92 9.68 1.64
C LEU A 51 -2.18 11.12 1.21
N ALA A 52 -2.80 11.33 0.04
CA ALA A 52 -3.19 12.65 -0.46
C ALA A 52 -4.21 13.32 0.46
N TRP A 53 -5.24 12.59 0.89
CA TRP A 53 -6.25 13.11 1.83
C TRP A 53 -5.63 13.52 3.17
N LEU A 54 -4.75 12.68 3.71
CA LEU A 54 -4.02 12.96 4.95
C LEU A 54 -3.06 14.15 4.80
N GLN A 55 -2.43 14.30 3.63
CA GLN A 55 -1.60 15.47 3.28
C GLN A 55 -2.44 16.75 3.27
N THR A 56 -3.62 16.72 2.66
CA THR A 56 -4.53 17.86 2.55
C THR A 56 -5.04 18.29 3.93
N LEU A 57 -5.47 17.34 4.78
CA LEU A 57 -5.90 17.66 6.14
C LEU A 57 -4.77 18.24 6.98
N ARG A 58 -3.55 17.70 6.85
CA ARG A 58 -2.35 18.28 7.46
C ARG A 58 -2.19 19.75 7.04
N ALA A 59 -2.15 20.01 5.73
CA ALA A 59 -1.91 21.34 5.21
C ALA A 59 -2.97 22.35 5.70
N LEU A 60 -4.24 21.97 5.71
CA LEU A 60 -5.35 22.84 6.11
C LEU A 60 -5.46 23.06 7.63
N GLU A 61 -5.14 22.05 8.45
CA GLU A 61 -5.29 22.16 9.92
C GLU A 61 -4.04 22.69 10.62
N PHE A 62 -2.84 22.52 10.06
CA PHE A 62 -1.61 22.93 10.74
C PHE A 62 -1.46 24.44 10.90
N GLU A 63 -1.77 25.18 9.85
CA GLU A 63 -1.57 26.62 9.83
C GLU A 63 -2.47 27.36 10.85
N PRO A 64 -3.80 27.13 10.89
CA PRO A 64 -4.64 27.77 11.91
C PRO A 64 -4.31 27.29 13.33
N ARG A 65 -3.92 26.02 13.52
CA ARG A 65 -3.53 25.50 14.85
C ARG A 65 -2.25 26.15 15.36
N ALA A 66 -1.21 26.26 14.54
CA ALA A 66 0.04 26.91 14.94
C ALA A 66 -0.20 28.36 15.36
N VAL A 67 -1.05 29.07 14.62
CA VAL A 67 -1.44 30.44 14.95
C VAL A 67 -2.21 30.50 16.28
N GLN A 68 -3.16 29.60 16.52
CA GLN A 68 -3.91 29.52 17.79
C GLN A 68 -3.00 29.21 18.98
N THR A 69 -2.10 28.23 18.87
CA THR A 69 -1.12 27.90 19.92
C THR A 69 -0.21 29.08 20.22
N ALA A 70 0.29 29.75 19.18
CA ALA A 70 1.10 30.95 19.34
C ALA A 70 0.31 32.09 20.01
N GLN A 71 -0.97 32.27 19.70
CA GLN A 71 -1.83 33.26 20.35
C GLN A 71 -2.01 32.98 21.84
N LEU A 72 -2.30 31.73 22.20
CA LEU A 72 -2.43 31.29 23.59
C LEU A 72 -1.13 31.56 24.36
N LEU A 73 0.01 31.12 23.84
CA LEU A 73 1.31 31.35 24.48
C LEU A 73 1.67 32.84 24.56
N ALA A 74 1.44 33.60 23.50
CA ALA A 74 1.68 35.04 23.49
C ALA A 74 0.81 35.77 24.51
N SER A 75 -0.47 35.40 24.65
CA SER A 75 -1.34 35.98 25.67
C SER A 75 -0.85 35.65 27.09
N GLN A 76 -0.41 34.41 27.33
CA GLN A 76 0.11 34.00 28.64
C GLN A 76 1.40 34.77 28.99
N VAL A 77 2.31 34.92 28.02
CA VAL A 77 3.54 35.72 28.19
C VAL A 77 3.20 37.18 28.42
N ASN A 78 2.31 37.79 27.63
CA ASN A 78 1.95 39.19 27.77
C ASN A 78 1.23 39.50 29.08
N LEU A 79 0.33 38.62 29.54
CA LEU A 79 -0.34 38.74 30.84
C LEU A 79 0.67 38.60 31.98
N SER A 80 1.56 37.61 31.91
CA SER A 80 2.66 37.42 32.86
C SER A 80 3.55 38.66 32.94
N ARG A 81 3.97 39.17 31.78
CA ARG A 81 4.74 40.40 31.66
C ARG A 81 4.02 41.59 32.26
N ALA A 82 2.76 41.82 31.90
CA ALA A 82 1.97 42.94 32.42
C ALA A 82 1.83 42.86 33.94
N ALA A 83 1.52 41.67 34.48
CA ALA A 83 1.40 41.46 35.91
C ALA A 83 2.72 41.78 36.65
N LEU A 84 3.88 41.39 36.10
CA LEU A 84 5.20 41.71 36.68
C LEU A 84 5.58 43.18 36.58
N VAL A 85 5.25 43.83 35.46
CA VAL A 85 5.54 45.27 35.21
C VAL A 85 4.77 46.14 36.19
N TYR A 86 3.47 45.85 36.40
CA TYR A 86 2.60 46.67 37.24
C TYR A 86 2.58 46.25 38.72
N ALA A 87 3.14 45.09 39.07
CA ALA A 87 3.31 44.69 40.46
C ALA A 87 4.36 45.58 41.15
N ASP A 88 4.01 46.08 42.34
CA ASP A 88 4.97 46.74 43.21
C ASP A 88 6.08 45.77 43.67
N GLY A 89 7.21 46.29 44.16
CA GLY A 89 8.40 45.47 44.44
C GLY A 89 8.15 44.33 45.44
N ILE A 90 7.22 44.51 46.39
CA ILE A 90 6.88 43.50 47.40
C ILE A 90 5.89 42.47 46.82
N ALA A 91 4.83 42.91 46.16
CA ALA A 91 3.85 42.02 45.53
C ALA A 91 4.44 41.25 44.36
N ARG A 92 5.47 41.78 43.68
CA ARG A 92 6.18 41.07 42.60
C ARG A 92 6.75 39.74 43.08
N ILE A 93 7.33 39.68 44.28
CA ILE A 93 7.89 38.44 44.85
C ILE A 93 6.77 37.45 45.14
N SER A 94 5.67 37.92 45.74
CA SER A 94 4.49 37.09 45.99
C SER A 94 3.88 36.57 44.69
N LEU A 95 3.78 37.43 43.67
CA LEU A 95 3.25 37.10 42.36
C LEU A 95 4.11 36.04 41.66
N ILE A 96 5.43 36.20 41.63
CA ILE A 96 6.33 35.20 41.04
C ILE A 96 6.17 33.85 41.75
N LYS A 97 6.02 33.87 43.09
CA LYS A 97 5.76 32.66 43.87
C LYS A 97 4.41 32.03 43.52
N THR A 98 3.33 32.82 43.49
CA THR A 98 1.99 32.37 43.09
C THR A 98 1.97 31.81 41.67
N MET A 99 2.63 32.48 40.71
CA MET A 99 2.73 32.02 39.33
C MET A 99 3.47 30.68 39.23
N LYS A 100 4.50 30.47 40.04
CA LYS A 100 5.22 29.19 40.10
C LYS A 100 4.36 28.10 40.74
N ASP A 101 3.71 28.39 41.86
CA ASP A 101 3.05 27.39 42.70
C ASP A 101 1.64 27.04 42.21
N GLU A 102 0.88 28.00 41.65
CA GLU A 102 -0.50 27.82 41.17
C GLU A 102 -0.60 27.65 39.65
N GLU A 103 0.15 28.43 38.87
CA GLU A 103 0.08 28.44 37.38
C GLU A 103 1.18 27.57 36.72
N GLY A 104 2.15 27.08 37.50
CA GLY A 104 3.30 26.33 36.99
C GLY A 104 4.24 27.15 36.10
N LEU A 105 4.17 28.49 36.18
CA LEU A 105 4.97 29.42 35.39
C LEU A 105 6.20 29.85 36.18
N ARG A 106 7.40 29.58 35.64
CA ARG A 106 8.64 30.07 36.23
C ARG A 106 9.22 31.18 35.36
N ILE A 107 9.51 32.30 35.98
CA ILE A 107 10.18 33.43 35.33
C ILE A 107 11.59 33.51 35.91
N VAL A 108 12.59 33.47 35.03
CA VAL A 108 14.00 33.60 35.40
C VAL A 108 14.67 34.64 34.49
N PRO A 109 15.66 35.40 34.98
CA PRO A 109 16.47 36.26 34.12
C PRO A 109 17.16 35.42 33.03
N ARG A 110 17.29 35.98 31.82
CA ARG A 110 18.05 35.36 30.74
C ARG A 110 19.47 35.88 30.77
N GLU A 111 20.43 34.96 30.85
CA GLU A 111 21.84 35.29 30.89
C GLU A 111 22.49 35.04 29.50
N PRO A 112 23.48 35.85 29.09
CA PRO A 112 24.19 35.63 27.82
C PRO A 112 24.89 34.26 27.71
N GLY A 113 25.19 33.62 28.83
CA GLY A 113 25.80 32.28 28.90
C GLY A 113 24.79 31.12 28.81
N ASP A 114 23.49 31.39 28.73
CA ASP A 114 22.48 30.34 28.67
C ASP A 114 22.60 29.51 27.40
N THR A 115 22.72 28.19 27.59
CA THR A 115 22.66 27.21 26.51
C THR A 115 21.22 26.74 26.33
N PHE A 116 20.70 26.73 25.12
CA PHE A 116 19.33 26.33 24.86
C PHE A 116 19.20 25.53 23.56
N GLU A 117 18.20 24.65 23.53
CA GLU A 117 17.82 23.91 22.32
C GLU A 117 16.59 24.56 21.69
N SER A 118 16.74 25.07 20.46
CA SER A 118 15.65 25.74 19.74
C SER A 118 14.48 24.79 19.48
N LYS A 119 13.25 25.29 19.67
CA LYS A 119 12.01 24.58 19.35
C LYS A 119 11.57 24.93 17.92
N ASP A 120 12.37 24.56 16.92
CA ASP A 120 12.13 24.81 15.49
C ASP A 120 12.38 23.58 14.59
N ASN A 121 12.47 22.41 15.23
CA ASN A 121 12.80 21.14 14.58
C ASN A 121 11.74 20.71 13.54
N ASP A 122 10.45 20.98 13.77
CA ASP A 122 9.36 20.62 12.88
C ASP A 122 8.63 21.84 12.27
N ALA A 123 7.82 21.59 11.23
CA ALA A 123 7.12 22.64 10.49
C ALA A 123 6.10 23.40 11.37
N PHE A 124 5.46 22.69 12.30
CA PHE A 124 4.52 23.27 13.25
C PHE A 124 5.24 24.25 14.19
N SER A 125 6.32 23.79 14.84
CA SER A 125 7.11 24.57 15.79
C SER A 125 7.71 25.79 15.12
N ARG A 126 8.26 25.67 13.90
CA ARG A 126 8.73 26.83 13.12
C ARG A 126 7.63 27.87 12.90
N ARG A 127 6.41 27.43 12.57
CA ARG A 127 5.29 28.35 12.35
C ARG A 127 4.84 29.02 13.64
N VAL A 128 4.84 28.29 14.76
CA VAL A 128 4.54 28.83 16.10
C VAL A 128 5.60 29.85 16.52
N VAL A 129 6.89 29.54 16.37
CA VAL A 129 7.99 30.45 16.68
C VAL A 129 7.92 31.73 15.84
N ALA A 130 7.67 31.61 14.53
CA ALA A 130 7.49 32.76 13.65
C ALA A 130 6.30 33.65 14.07
N GLU A 131 5.18 33.04 14.46
CA GLU A 131 4.01 33.76 14.94
C GLU A 131 4.26 34.43 16.30
N LEU A 132 4.94 33.73 17.22
CA LEU A 132 5.34 34.28 18.52
C LEU A 132 6.28 35.47 18.34
N GLY A 133 7.28 35.39 17.46
CA GLY A 133 8.17 36.50 17.15
C GLY A 133 7.43 37.72 16.56
N THR A 134 6.33 37.49 15.85
CA THR A 134 5.49 38.59 15.34
C THR A 134 4.73 39.30 16.46
N ARG A 135 4.35 38.58 17.53
CA ARG A 135 3.51 39.08 18.63
C ARG A 135 4.29 39.58 19.84
N LEU A 136 5.41 38.92 20.17
CA LEU A 136 6.24 39.19 21.35
C LEU A 136 7.49 39.99 20.99
N GLY A 137 7.89 40.01 19.72
CA GLY A 137 9.05 40.74 19.20
C GLY A 137 10.01 39.85 18.42
N LYS A 138 10.70 40.41 17.42
CA LYS A 138 11.56 39.64 16.50
C LYS A 138 12.73 38.90 17.18
N GLY A 139 13.07 39.26 18.41
CA GLY A 139 14.10 38.61 19.22
C GLY A 139 13.60 37.49 20.14
N THR A 140 12.31 37.13 20.07
CA THR A 140 11.75 36.05 20.88
C THR A 140 12.33 34.71 20.47
N VAL A 141 12.98 34.06 21.43
CA VAL A 141 13.51 32.71 21.33
C VAL A 141 12.56 31.76 22.03
N VAL A 142 12.31 30.62 21.39
CA VAL A 142 11.53 29.52 21.99
C VAL A 142 12.41 28.28 22.01
N ALA A 143 12.56 27.68 23.19
CA ALA A 143 13.44 26.54 23.40
C ALA A 143 12.70 25.37 24.08
N SER A 144 13.09 24.13 23.76
CA SER A 144 12.63 22.90 24.44
C SER A 144 13.42 22.58 25.71
N SER A 145 14.56 23.24 25.88
CA SER A 145 15.50 23.00 26.97
C SER A 145 16.36 24.25 27.17
N MET A 146 16.66 24.57 28.42
CA MET A 146 17.59 25.63 28.81
C MET A 146 18.52 25.06 29.89
N ASN A 147 19.83 25.13 29.67
CA ASN A 147 20.87 24.62 30.57
C ASN A 147 20.62 23.16 31.02
N GLY A 148 20.15 22.32 30.09
CA GLY A 148 19.82 20.91 30.34
C GLY A 148 18.49 20.68 31.08
N GLN A 149 17.75 21.74 31.44
CA GLN A 149 16.43 21.60 32.05
C GLN A 149 15.33 21.55 30.98
N PRO A 150 14.59 20.44 30.87
CA PRO A 150 13.49 20.33 29.93
C PRO A 150 12.36 21.28 30.35
N GLY A 151 11.85 22.05 29.39
CA GLY A 151 10.72 22.96 29.58
C GLY A 151 10.43 23.68 28.27
N LEU A 152 9.22 24.21 28.10
CA LEU A 152 9.02 25.18 27.04
C LEU A 152 9.48 26.53 27.58
N TRP A 153 10.59 27.02 27.08
CA TRP A 153 11.19 28.28 27.47
C TRP A 153 10.91 29.32 26.40
N VAL A 154 10.25 30.42 26.76
CA VAL A 154 9.95 31.53 25.84
C VAL A 154 10.64 32.79 26.35
N SER A 155 11.49 33.40 25.52
CA SER A 155 12.15 34.64 25.90
C SER A 155 11.24 35.85 25.69
N PHE A 156 11.28 36.78 26.62
CA PHE A 156 10.55 38.04 26.53
C PHE A 156 11.30 39.14 27.26
N VAL A 157 10.99 40.40 26.94
CA VAL A 157 11.71 41.56 27.48
C VAL A 157 10.79 42.34 28.42
N ILE A 158 11.29 42.69 29.60
CA ILE A 158 10.65 43.59 30.56
C ILE A 158 11.58 44.77 30.78
N ASP A 159 11.15 46.00 30.48
CA ASP A 159 11.91 47.23 30.71
C ASP A 159 13.36 47.25 30.16
N GLY A 160 13.64 46.43 29.14
CA GLY A 160 14.96 46.31 28.52
C GLY A 160 15.77 45.08 28.94
N ASP A 161 15.35 44.39 30.02
CA ASP A 161 15.97 43.17 30.52
C ASP A 161 15.31 41.93 29.90
N ASP A 162 16.12 40.96 29.50
CA ASP A 162 15.66 39.69 28.96
C ASP A 162 15.30 38.70 30.08
N TYR A 163 14.16 38.05 29.92
CA TYR A 163 13.67 37.01 30.82
C TYR A 163 13.24 35.76 30.04
N TRP A 164 13.31 34.63 30.71
CA TRP A 164 12.74 33.38 30.28
C TRP A 164 11.45 33.07 31.05
N LEU A 165 10.40 32.73 30.32
CA LEU A 165 9.20 32.11 30.86
C LEU A 165 9.26 30.60 30.60
N GLN A 166 9.35 29.80 31.66
CA GLN A 166 9.17 28.36 31.60
C GLN A 166 7.69 28.01 31.72
N THR A 167 7.19 27.21 30.78
CA THR A 167 5.90 26.54 30.87
C THR A 167 6.01 25.08 30.45
N ASP A 168 4.92 24.33 30.58
CA ASP A 168 4.88 22.92 30.28
C ASP A 168 5.03 22.65 28.77
N GLN A 169 5.95 21.76 28.40
CA GLN A 169 6.14 21.30 27.02
C GLN A 169 4.91 20.58 26.46
N ALA A 170 4.06 20.00 27.31
CA ALA A 170 2.83 19.35 26.90
C ALA A 170 1.88 20.30 26.14
N LYS A 171 1.95 21.62 26.42
CA LYS A 171 1.19 22.65 25.69
C LYS A 171 1.68 22.87 24.26
N PHE A 172 2.94 22.52 23.97
CA PHE A 172 3.60 22.72 22.67
C PHE A 172 3.68 21.45 21.83
N ASN A 173 3.39 20.28 22.40
CA ASN A 173 3.43 19.01 21.70
C ASN A 173 2.01 18.54 21.39
N PRO A 174 1.39 18.98 20.27
CA PRO A 174 0.17 18.33 19.83
C PRO A 174 0.50 16.86 19.58
N ALA A 175 -0.36 15.95 20.06
CA ALA A 175 -0.23 14.50 19.87
C ALA A 175 -0.23 14.02 18.39
N GLY A 176 0.04 14.91 17.43
CA GLY A 176 -0.05 14.68 15.99
C GLY A 176 1.15 13.98 15.35
N GLY A 177 2.33 13.94 15.98
CA GLY A 177 3.52 13.28 15.42
C GLY A 177 3.34 11.77 15.25
N THR A 178 3.05 11.07 16.35
CA THR A 178 2.89 9.60 16.37
C THR A 178 1.53 9.16 15.83
N THR A 179 0.47 9.93 16.07
CA THR A 179 -0.88 9.60 15.60
C THR A 179 -0.95 9.48 14.09
N TRP A 180 -0.23 10.32 13.35
CA TRP A 180 -0.21 10.26 11.88
C TRP A 180 0.51 9.00 11.34
N LEU A 181 1.58 8.55 12.01
CA LEU A 181 2.27 7.30 11.67
C LEU A 181 1.35 6.09 11.87
N ILE A 182 0.53 6.10 12.92
CA ILE A 182 -0.46 5.05 13.19
C ILE A 182 -1.52 5.05 12.07
N TRP A 183 -2.07 6.21 11.69
CA TRP A 183 -3.03 6.29 10.57
C TRP A 183 -2.43 5.82 9.25
N LEU A 184 -1.17 6.16 8.97
CA LEU A 184 -0.44 5.69 7.79
C LEU A 184 -0.26 4.17 7.79
N LEU A 185 0.11 3.60 8.94
CA LEU A 185 0.26 2.15 9.10
C LEU A 185 -1.10 1.44 8.93
N VAL A 186 -2.15 1.93 9.58
CA VAL A 186 -3.51 1.37 9.48
C VAL A 186 -4.00 1.43 8.03
N ALA A 187 -3.84 2.56 7.34
CA ALA A 187 -4.19 2.70 5.94
C ALA A 187 -3.43 1.71 5.04
N THR A 188 -2.14 1.52 5.29
CA THR A 188 -1.29 0.57 4.57
C THR A 188 -1.77 -0.87 4.79
N VAL A 189 -1.99 -1.27 6.04
CA VAL A 189 -2.47 -2.62 6.39
C VAL A 189 -3.86 -2.88 5.81
N MET A 190 -4.79 -1.93 5.92
CA MET A 190 -6.14 -2.05 5.35
C MET A 190 -6.11 -2.17 3.83
N SER A 191 -5.23 -1.41 3.16
CA SER A 191 -5.05 -1.53 1.71
C SER A 191 -4.50 -2.90 1.31
N LEU A 192 -3.46 -3.38 2.00
CA LEU A 192 -2.90 -4.72 1.75
C LEU A 192 -3.93 -5.83 2.01
N ALA A 193 -4.70 -5.74 3.09
CA ALA A 193 -5.72 -6.71 3.44
C ALA A 193 -6.86 -6.73 2.41
N GLY A 194 -7.37 -5.56 2.02
CA GLY A 194 -8.41 -5.44 1.00
C GLY A 194 -7.94 -6.00 -0.36
N ALA A 195 -6.71 -5.68 -0.75
CA ALA A 195 -6.13 -6.20 -1.98
C ALA A 195 -5.99 -7.74 -1.92
N ALA A 196 -5.51 -8.31 -0.81
CA ALA A 196 -5.36 -9.76 -0.63
C ALA A 196 -6.72 -10.50 -0.66
N LEU A 197 -7.76 -9.93 -0.05
CA LEU A 197 -9.11 -10.51 -0.09
C LEU A 197 -9.67 -10.55 -1.51
N ILE A 198 -9.61 -9.43 -2.24
CA ILE A 198 -10.12 -9.35 -3.61
C ILE A 198 -9.32 -10.28 -4.55
N ALA A 199 -8.00 -10.34 -4.38
CA ALA A 199 -7.14 -11.28 -5.11
C ALA A 199 -7.55 -12.74 -4.84
N GLY A 200 -7.86 -13.10 -3.59
CA GLY A 200 -8.32 -14.44 -3.22
C GLY A 200 -9.66 -14.81 -3.84
N LEU A 201 -10.64 -13.90 -3.86
CA LEU A 201 -11.98 -14.16 -4.38
C LEU A 201 -12.02 -14.34 -5.90
N ILE A 202 -11.18 -13.61 -6.65
CA ILE A 202 -11.23 -13.62 -8.13
C ILE A 202 -10.35 -14.73 -8.73
N ASN A 203 -9.18 -15.02 -8.14
CA ASN A 203 -8.23 -15.96 -8.76
C ASN A 203 -8.48 -17.44 -8.48
N ARG A 204 -9.14 -17.79 -7.37
CA ARG A 204 -9.44 -19.18 -7.04
C ARG A 204 -10.26 -19.88 -8.15
N PRO A 205 -11.37 -19.30 -8.64
CA PRO A 205 -12.16 -19.91 -9.71
C PRO A 205 -11.46 -19.93 -11.07
N LEU A 206 -10.62 -18.93 -11.40
CA LEU A 206 -9.84 -18.92 -12.66
C LEU A 206 -8.80 -20.05 -12.71
N LYS A 207 -8.16 -20.34 -11.56
CA LYS A 207 -7.19 -21.43 -11.45
C LYS A 207 -7.87 -22.80 -11.54
N GLU A 208 -9.05 -22.93 -10.93
CA GLU A 208 -9.91 -24.11 -11.05
C GLU A 208 -10.36 -24.32 -12.51
N LEU A 209 -10.79 -23.27 -13.21
CA LEU A 209 -11.13 -23.30 -14.64
C LEU A 209 -9.96 -23.77 -15.51
N SER A 210 -8.76 -23.20 -15.29
CA SER A 210 -7.56 -23.61 -16.04
C SER A 210 -7.20 -25.08 -15.81
N PHE A 211 -7.36 -25.58 -14.58
CA PHE A 211 -7.05 -26.96 -14.23
C PHE A 211 -8.11 -27.94 -14.76
N ALA A 212 -9.38 -27.57 -14.71
CA ALA A 212 -10.47 -28.35 -15.31
C ALA A 212 -10.31 -28.45 -16.83
N ALA A 213 -9.94 -27.35 -17.51
CA ALA A 213 -9.68 -27.34 -18.94
C ALA A 213 -8.49 -28.23 -19.34
N SER A 214 -7.40 -28.26 -18.55
CA SER A 214 -6.25 -29.13 -18.83
C SER A 214 -6.58 -30.61 -18.68
N ARG A 215 -7.39 -30.97 -17.67
CA ARG A 215 -7.85 -32.35 -17.40
C ARG A 215 -8.85 -32.85 -18.44
N MET A 216 -9.68 -31.95 -18.97
CA MET A 216 -10.57 -32.26 -20.09
C MET A 216 -9.80 -32.58 -21.37
N ARG A 217 -8.71 -31.86 -21.65
CA ARG A 217 -7.82 -32.15 -22.79
C ARG A 217 -7.18 -33.54 -22.69
N GLU A 218 -6.99 -34.05 -21.48
CA GLU A 218 -6.44 -35.39 -21.21
C GLU A 218 -7.51 -36.51 -21.25
N GLY A 219 -8.75 -36.20 -21.64
CA GLY A 219 -9.82 -37.18 -21.81
C GLY A 219 -10.59 -37.52 -20.53
N ASN A 220 -10.32 -36.82 -19.42
CA ASN A 220 -10.96 -37.09 -18.13
C ASN A 220 -12.17 -36.16 -17.90
N PHE A 221 -13.28 -36.46 -18.61
CA PHE A 221 -14.48 -35.61 -18.62
C PHE A 221 -15.29 -35.63 -17.31
N SER A 222 -15.19 -36.70 -16.52
CA SER A 222 -15.91 -36.85 -15.25
C SER A 222 -15.24 -36.12 -14.08
N ALA A 223 -13.92 -35.89 -14.13
CA ALA A 223 -13.15 -35.27 -13.05
C ALA A 223 -12.92 -33.76 -13.23
N SER A 224 -13.62 -33.13 -14.18
CA SER A 224 -13.41 -31.74 -14.63
C SER A 224 -14.61 -30.83 -14.35
N GLN A 225 -15.58 -31.24 -13.53
CA GLN A 225 -16.72 -30.40 -13.20
C GLN A 225 -16.30 -29.25 -12.28
N LEU A 226 -16.62 -28.03 -12.69
CA LEU A 226 -16.40 -26.82 -11.91
C LEU A 226 -17.60 -26.58 -11.00
N ASP A 227 -17.36 -26.02 -9.80
CA ASP A 227 -18.42 -25.70 -8.85
C ASP A 227 -19.34 -24.59 -9.41
N GLU A 228 -20.65 -24.84 -9.40
CA GLU A 228 -21.68 -23.92 -9.90
C GLU A 228 -22.23 -22.99 -8.81
N HIS A 229 -21.80 -23.16 -7.55
CA HIS A 229 -22.27 -22.36 -6.41
C HIS A 229 -21.41 -21.12 -6.12
N VAL A 230 -20.57 -20.68 -7.07
CA VAL A 230 -19.72 -19.50 -6.90
C VAL A 230 -20.58 -18.24 -6.73
N ASN A 231 -20.23 -17.39 -5.76
CA ASN A 231 -20.99 -16.18 -5.39
C ASN A 231 -20.99 -15.09 -6.48
N THR A 232 -20.03 -15.12 -7.42
CA THR A 232 -19.93 -14.15 -8.53
C THR A 232 -20.70 -14.67 -9.74
N SER A 233 -21.71 -13.91 -10.19
CA SER A 233 -22.61 -14.28 -11.28
C SER A 233 -21.89 -14.56 -12.59
N GLU A 234 -20.90 -13.75 -12.97
CA GLU A 234 -20.15 -13.90 -14.21
C GLU A 234 -19.31 -15.19 -14.24
N ILE A 235 -18.76 -15.58 -13.09
CA ILE A 235 -17.93 -16.79 -12.96
C ILE A 235 -18.82 -18.04 -12.96
N ARG A 236 -19.99 -17.96 -12.30
CA ARG A 236 -21.00 -19.02 -12.33
C ARG A 236 -21.45 -19.32 -13.76
N GLU A 237 -21.70 -18.30 -14.57
CA GLU A 237 -22.15 -18.48 -15.95
C GLU A 237 -21.10 -19.19 -16.82
N VAL A 238 -19.82 -18.85 -16.63
CA VAL A 238 -18.70 -19.54 -17.30
C VAL A 238 -18.57 -20.99 -16.85
N ASN A 239 -18.69 -21.28 -15.56
CA ASN A 239 -18.62 -22.64 -15.02
C ASN A 239 -19.76 -23.52 -15.56
N ILE A 240 -20.98 -23.01 -15.58
CA ILE A 240 -22.15 -23.69 -16.17
C ILE A 240 -21.90 -23.97 -17.66
N GLY A 241 -21.40 -22.98 -18.42
CA GLY A 241 -21.07 -23.14 -19.83
C GLY A 241 -20.01 -24.22 -20.08
N PHE A 242 -18.96 -24.24 -19.26
CA PHE A 242 -17.88 -25.23 -19.34
C PHE A 242 -18.38 -26.65 -19.03
N ASN A 243 -19.14 -26.83 -17.94
CA ASN A 243 -19.72 -28.12 -17.56
C ASN A 243 -20.65 -28.66 -18.66
N ARG A 244 -21.41 -27.78 -19.33
CA ARG A 244 -22.29 -28.16 -20.44
C ARG A 244 -21.50 -28.63 -21.68
N MET A 245 -20.37 -28.00 -21.97
CA MET A 245 -19.46 -28.47 -23.04
C MET A 245 -18.82 -29.81 -22.69
N ALA A 246 -18.38 -29.99 -21.44
CA ALA A 246 -17.83 -31.24 -20.92
C ALA A 246 -18.79 -32.41 -21.14
N GLN A 247 -20.06 -32.24 -20.76
CA GLN A 247 -21.10 -33.26 -20.91
C GLN A 247 -21.38 -33.59 -22.38
N LYS A 248 -21.47 -32.59 -23.26
CA LYS A 248 -21.69 -32.82 -24.69
C LYS A 248 -20.55 -33.62 -25.32
N LEU A 249 -19.32 -33.28 -24.99
CA LEU A 249 -18.14 -33.96 -25.55
C LEU A 249 -18.01 -35.40 -25.03
N ALA A 250 -18.26 -35.63 -23.74
CA ALA A 250 -18.31 -36.97 -23.17
C ALA A 250 -19.36 -37.87 -23.86
N LYS A 251 -20.55 -37.31 -24.15
CA LYS A 251 -21.62 -38.03 -24.83
C LYS A 251 -21.25 -38.40 -26.27
N VAL A 252 -20.64 -37.47 -27.02
CA VAL A 252 -20.17 -37.74 -28.39
C VAL A 252 -19.12 -38.85 -28.41
N GLU A 253 -18.21 -38.86 -27.44
CA GLU A 253 -17.19 -39.91 -27.37
C GLU A 253 -17.77 -41.26 -26.98
N GLN A 254 -18.75 -41.28 -26.07
CA GLN A 254 -19.48 -42.48 -25.69
C GLN A 254 -20.30 -43.05 -26.86
N ASP A 255 -20.97 -42.19 -27.64
CA ASP A 255 -21.73 -42.58 -28.83
C ASP A 255 -20.80 -43.14 -29.92
N ARG A 256 -19.60 -42.55 -30.10
CA ARG A 256 -18.56 -43.09 -31.00
C ARG A 256 -18.04 -44.46 -30.54
N ALA A 257 -17.77 -44.62 -29.25
CA ALA A 257 -17.34 -45.90 -28.69
C ALA A 257 -18.41 -46.98 -28.87
N LEU A 258 -19.69 -46.63 -28.67
CA LEU A 258 -20.82 -47.54 -28.86
C LEU A 258 -21.00 -47.91 -30.35
N MET A 259 -20.85 -46.95 -31.28
CA MET A 259 -20.88 -47.21 -32.72
C MET A 259 -19.74 -48.13 -33.16
N LEU A 260 -18.51 -47.90 -32.68
CA LEU A 260 -17.35 -48.75 -33.00
C LEU A 260 -17.50 -50.17 -32.42
N ALA A 261 -18.10 -50.29 -31.23
CA ALA A 261 -18.44 -51.57 -30.62
C ALA A 261 -19.55 -52.30 -31.40
N GLY A 262 -20.56 -51.58 -31.90
CA GLY A 262 -21.63 -52.11 -32.74
C GLY A 262 -21.14 -52.63 -34.10
N ILE A 263 -20.23 -51.93 -34.77
CA ILE A 263 -19.62 -52.37 -36.03
C ILE A 263 -18.78 -53.65 -35.83
N SER A 264 -18.07 -53.77 -34.69
CA SER A 264 -17.37 -55.01 -34.31
C SER A 264 -18.32 -56.17 -34.01
N HIS A 265 -19.57 -55.90 -33.65
CA HIS A 265 -20.57 -56.93 -33.38
C HIS A 265 -21.14 -57.52 -34.69
N ASP A 266 -21.43 -56.70 -35.70
CA ASP A 266 -22.00 -57.15 -36.97
C ASP A 266 -20.99 -57.90 -37.89
N LEU A 267 -19.68 -57.78 -37.65
CA LEU A 267 -18.65 -58.53 -38.39
C LEU A 267 -18.41 -59.96 -37.87
N ARG A 268 -18.83 -60.30 -36.63
CA ARG A 268 -18.68 -61.67 -36.09
C ARG A 268 -19.74 -62.64 -36.58
N THR A 269 -20.89 -62.15 -37.03
CA THR A 269 -22.06 -62.98 -37.36
C THR A 269 -22.04 -63.59 -38.78
N PRO A 270 -21.44 -63.00 -39.83
CA PRO A 270 -21.36 -63.66 -41.14
C PRO A 270 -20.18 -64.66 -41.27
N LEU A 271 -19.11 -64.53 -40.46
CA LEU A 271 -17.97 -65.45 -40.50
C LEU A 271 -18.30 -66.87 -40.01
N ALA A 272 -19.38 -67.04 -39.24
CA ALA A 272 -19.91 -68.36 -38.90
C ALA A 272 -20.70 -69.00 -40.05
N ARG A 273 -21.32 -68.20 -40.94
CA ARG A 273 -22.09 -68.71 -42.08
C ARG A 273 -21.22 -69.11 -43.27
N LEU A 274 -20.08 -68.47 -43.48
CA LEU A 274 -19.14 -68.87 -44.55
C LEU A 274 -18.41 -70.21 -44.26
N ARG A 275 -18.38 -70.67 -43.00
CA ARG A 275 -17.83 -71.99 -42.63
C ARG A 275 -18.79 -73.17 -42.87
N LEU A 276 -20.04 -72.91 -43.27
CA LEU A 276 -21.05 -73.95 -43.51
C LEU A 276 -21.29 -74.26 -45.00
N GLU A 277 -20.73 -73.50 -45.94
CA GLU A 277 -20.83 -73.80 -47.38
C GLU A 277 -19.63 -74.58 -47.96
N THR A 278 -18.62 -74.91 -47.14
CA THR A 278 -17.43 -75.67 -47.56
C THR A 278 -17.32 -77.06 -46.95
N ARG A 279 -18.44 -77.67 -46.53
CA ARG A 279 -18.44 -79.08 -46.13
C ARG A 279 -19.64 -79.84 -46.70
#